data_AF-A0A6G0Y996-F1
#
_entry.id   AF-A0A6G0Y996-F1
#
_cell.length_a   1.000
_cell.length_b   1.000
_cell.length_c   1.000
_cell.angle_alpha   90.00
_cell.angle_beta   90.00
_cell.angle_gamma   90.00
#
_symmetry.space_group_name_H-M   'P 1'
#
loop_
_entity.id
_entity.type
_entity.pdbx_description
1 polymer ?
#
loop_
_entity_poly.entity_id
_entity_poly.type
_entity_poly.pdbx_seq_one_letter_code
_entity_poly.pdbx_strand_id
1 'polypeptide(L)'
;MLIIKNEFKFCFHKELNNNIERWKCIQKQCKAYIKIGKNKEIFFENLNHSRDRTEETNLNRQKLNNKLKRKAVDDICEKPAKLIHK
;
A
#
# COMPACT_ATOMS: atom_id res chain seq x y z
N MET A 1 0.16 -1.48 9.04
CA MET A 1 -0.62 -0.23 8.89
C MET A 1 -0.18 0.47 7.61
N LEU A 2 -1.07 1.14 6.87
CA LEU A 2 -0.77 1.83 5.60
C LEU A 2 -1.31 3.26 5.69
N ILE A 3 -0.57 4.21 5.13
CA ILE A 3 -0.98 5.62 5.06
C ILE A 3 -1.39 5.91 3.63
N ILE A 4 -2.55 6.55 3.45
CA ILE A 4 -3.05 6.97 2.15
C ILE A 4 -2.97 8.49 2.10
N LYS A 5 -2.24 9.03 1.14
CA LYS A 5 -2.14 10.47 0.89
C LYS A 5 -2.06 10.71 -0.61
N ASN A 6 -2.85 11.66 -1.11
CA ASN A 6 -2.96 12.00 -2.54
C ASN A 6 -3.14 10.76 -3.45
N GLU A 7 -4.00 9.83 -3.04
CA GLU A 7 -4.28 8.57 -3.75
C GLU A 7 -3.09 7.60 -3.84
N PHE A 8 -1.95 7.93 -3.23
CA PHE A 8 -0.80 7.05 -3.07
C PHE A 8 -0.81 6.38 -1.69
N LYS A 9 -0.33 5.14 -1.67
CA LYS A 9 -0.16 4.37 -0.45
C LYS A 9 1.31 4.44 -0.02
N PHE A 10 1.51 4.57 1.29
CA PHE A 10 2.81 4.56 1.93
C PHE A 10 2.86 3.45 2.99
N CYS A 11 3.99 2.75 3.04
CA CYS A 11 4.27 1.74 4.05
C CYS A 11 5.44 2.20 4.93
N PHE A 12 5.41 1.76 6.19
CA PHE A 12 6.50 2.00 7.12
C PHE A 12 7.80 1.45 6.52
N HIS A 13 8.85 2.26 6.58
CA HIS A 13 10.15 1.85 6.11
C HIS A 13 11.11 1.63 7.27
N LYS A 14 11.31 2.67 8.09
CA LYS A 14 12.21 2.64 9.24
C LYS A 14 12.00 3.85 10.13
N GLU A 15 12.45 3.74 11.37
CA GLU A 15 12.66 4.88 12.25
C GLU A 15 13.98 5.60 11.92
N LEU A 16 13.98 6.90 12.18
CA LEU A 16 15.09 7.83 12.10
C LEU A 16 15.32 8.41 13.51
N ASN A 17 16.45 9.10 13.69
CA ASN A 17 16.73 9.80 14.94
C ASN A 17 15.60 10.77 15.32
N ASN A 18 15.48 11.06 16.61
CA ASN A 18 14.47 11.95 17.20
C ASN A 18 13.03 11.42 17.12
N ASN A 19 12.83 10.09 17.15
CA ASN A 19 11.50 9.46 17.10
C ASN A 19 10.71 9.85 15.83
N ILE A 20 11.42 9.91 14.71
CA ILE A 20 10.84 10.21 13.41
C ILE A 20 10.66 8.90 12.66
N GLU A 21 9.45 8.64 12.19
CA GLU A 21 9.20 7.51 11.31
C GLU A 21 9.31 7.94 9.85
N ARG A 22 10.00 7.17 9.02
CA ARG A 22 9.98 7.32 7.58
C ARG A 22 9.09 6.27 6.96
N TRP A 23 8.17 6.74 6.11
CA TRP A 23 7.25 5.91 5.35
C TRP A 23 7.52 6.13 3.87
N LYS A 24 7.67 5.04 3.11
CA LYS A 24 7.97 5.08 1.68
C LYS A 24 6.75 4.71 0.86
N CYS A 25 6.67 5.21 -0.38
CA CYS A 25 5.66 4.75 -1.31
C CYS A 25 5.77 3.22 -1.51
N ILE A 26 4.64 2.52 -1.64
CA ILE A 26 4.64 1.05 -1.84
C ILE A 26 5.21 0.67 -3.21
N GLN A 27 5.15 1.58 -4.18
CA GLN A 27 5.69 1.34 -5.51
C GLN A 27 7.22 1.22 -5.44
N LYS A 28 7.76 0.05 -5.81
CA LYS A 28 9.19 -0.30 -5.66
C LYS A 28 10.16 0.72 -6.28
N GLN A 29 9.79 1.33 -7.40
CA GLN A 29 10.63 2.31 -8.11
C GLN A 29 10.30 3.77 -7.77
N CYS A 30 9.31 4.00 -6.92
CA CYS A 30 8.95 5.35 -6.50
C CYS A 30 9.86 5.80 -5.36
N LYS A 31 10.44 7.00 -5.51
CA LYS A 31 11.29 7.62 -4.50
C LYS A 31 10.51 8.50 -3.51
N ALA A 32 9.19 8.58 -3.65
CA ALA A 32 8.35 9.37 -2.76
C ALA A 32 8.33 8.78 -1.33
N TYR A 33 8.36 9.66 -0.33
CA TYR A 33 8.32 9.29 1.08
C TYR A 33 7.73 10.42 1.92
N ILE A 34 7.21 10.05 3.07
CA ILE A 34 6.74 10.96 4.11
C ILE A 34 7.51 10.67 5.40
N LYS A 35 7.74 11.71 6.20
CA LYS A 35 8.30 11.59 7.54
C LYS A 35 7.27 12.06 8.56
N ILE A 36 7.11 11.27 9.61
CA ILE A 36 6.08 11.46 10.63
C ILE A 36 6.77 11.62 11.97
N GLY A 37 6.42 12.68 12.69
CA GLY A 37 6.94 12.96 14.03
C GLY A 37 6.19 12.18 15.12
N LYS A 38 6.65 12.31 16.36
CA LYS A 38 6.05 11.65 17.53
C LYS A 38 4.56 11.94 17.72
N ASN A 39 4.12 13.15 17.35
CA ASN A 39 2.71 13.55 17.44
C ASN A 39 1.86 13.10 16.23
N LYS A 40 2.37 12.18 15.40
CA LYS A 40 1.76 11.74 14.13
C LYS A 40 1.58 12.86 13.10
N GLU A 41 2.30 13.97 13.28
CA GLU A 41 2.32 15.08 12.33
C GLU A 41 3.30 14.80 11.17
N ILE A 42 2.86 15.10 9.95
CA ILE A 42 3.74 15.03 8.77
C ILE A 42 4.50 16.35 8.70
N PHE A 43 5.78 16.32 9.07
CA PHE A 43 6.63 17.52 9.04
C PHE A 43 7.48 17.61 7.77
N PHE A 44 7.62 16.51 7.03
CA PHE A 44 8.32 16.52 5.75
C PHE A 44 7.75 15.48 4.81
N GLU A 45 7.57 15.87 3.55
CA GLU A 45 7.22 14.96 2.49
C GLU A 45 7.97 15.25 1.20
N ASN A 46 8.31 14.17 0.50
CA ASN A 46 8.73 14.22 -0.87
C ASN A 46 7.72 13.42 -1.68
N LEU A 47 6.86 14.14 -2.40
CA LEU A 47 5.81 13.57 -3.24
C LEU A 47 6.22 13.55 -4.72
N ASN A 48 7.53 13.57 -5.03
CA ASN A 48 7.98 13.42 -6.40
C ASN A 48 7.85 11.95 -6.84
N HIS A 49 6.69 11.64 -7.40
CA HIS A 49 6.39 10.35 -7.98
C HIS A 49 6.97 10.28 -9.39
N SER A 50 8.00 9.44 -9.57
CA SER A 50 8.67 9.22 -10.86
C SER A 50 7.77 8.57 -11.94
N ARG A 51 6.59 8.06 -11.57
CA ARG A 51 5.61 7.46 -12.47
C ARG A 51 4.21 7.84 -12.04
N ASP A 52 3.31 7.78 -13.01
CA ASP A 52 1.88 7.88 -12.79
C ASP A 52 1.38 6.80 -11.83
N ARG A 53 0.15 7.03 -11.34
CA ARG A 53 -0.57 6.22 -10.35
C ARG A 53 -0.42 4.73 -10.68
N THR A 54 -0.49 3.89 -9.64
CA THR A 54 -0.44 2.44 -9.81
C THR A 54 -1.43 2.03 -10.89
N GLU A 55 -0.91 1.52 -12.01
CA GLU A 55 -1.64 1.00 -13.16
C GLU A 55 -2.98 0.39 -12.73
N GLU A 56 -4.08 0.89 -13.28
CA GLU A 56 -5.44 0.53 -12.89
C GLU A 56 -5.68 -0.98 -12.92
N THR A 57 -4.99 -1.67 -13.83
CA THR A 57 -4.91 -3.14 -13.96
C THR A 57 -4.43 -3.83 -12.67
N ASN A 58 -3.42 -3.29 -11.99
CA ASN A 58 -2.90 -3.82 -10.74
C ASN A 58 -3.87 -3.59 -9.57
N LEU A 59 -4.56 -2.44 -9.56
CA LEU A 59 -5.57 -2.13 -8.55
C LEU A 59 -6.80 -3.05 -8.69
N ASN A 60 -7.25 -3.28 -9.92
CA ASN A 60 -8.36 -4.17 -10.24
C ASN A 60 -8.04 -5.62 -9.84
N ARG A 61 -6.81 -6.09 -10.10
CA ARG A 61 -6.36 -7.41 -9.60
C ARG A 61 -6.37 -7.50 -8.08
N GLN A 62 -5.93 -6.47 -7.37
CA GLN A 62 -6.00 -6.44 -5.90
C GLN A 62 -7.44 -6.46 -5.39
N LYS A 63 -8.35 -5.68 -6.00
CA LYS A 63 -9.78 -5.68 -5.65
C LYS A 63 -10.39 -7.07 -5.86
N LEU A 64 -10.14 -7.71 -7.01
CA LEU A 64 -10.61 -9.07 -7.31
C LEU A 64 -10.08 -10.08 -6.29
N ASN A 65 -8.76 -10.09 -6.04
CA ASN A 65 -8.15 -11.00 -5.07
C ASN A 65 -8.72 -10.81 -3.66
N ASN A 66 -8.91 -9.57 -3.20
CA ASN A 66 -9.48 -9.31 -1.88
C ASN A 66 -10.95 -9.73 -1.78
N LYS A 67 -11.74 -9.54 -2.85
CA LYS A 67 -13.12 -10.02 -2.93
C LYS A 67 -13.18 -11.54 -2.86
N LEU A 68 -12.31 -12.22 -3.60
CA LEU A 68 -12.22 -13.69 -3.61
C LEU A 68 -11.80 -14.25 -2.24
N LYS A 69 -10.79 -13.63 -1.59
CA LYS A 69 -10.37 -14.03 -0.25
C LYS A 69 -11.48 -13.95 0.79
N ARG A 70 -12.39 -12.98 0.68
CA ARG A 70 -13.55 -12.87 1.57
C ARG A 70 -14.60 -13.94 1.31
N LYS A 71 -14.88 -14.26 0.04
CA LYS A 71 -15.78 -15.36 -0.32
C LYS A 71 -15.24 -16.73 0.10
N ALA A 72 -13.92 -16.92 0.06
CA ALA A 72 -13.28 -18.16 0.49
C ALA A 72 -13.28 -18.35 2.03
N VAL A 73 -13.69 -17.36 2.82
CA VAL A 73 -13.92 -17.56 4.26
C VAL A 73 -15.18 -18.39 4.48
N ASP A 74 -16.17 -18.31 3.59
CA ASP A 74 -17.39 -19.13 3.64
C ASP A 74 -17.13 -20.58 3.19
N ASP A 75 -16.09 -20.82 2.37
CA ASP A 75 -15.68 -22.13 1.84
C ASP A 75 -14.20 -22.41 2.19
N ILE A 76 -13.97 -22.76 3.46
CA ILE A 76 -12.64 -22.94 4.08
C ILE A 76 -11.75 -23.96 3.31
N CYS A 77 -12.36 -24.90 2.59
CA CYS A 77 -11.67 -26.02 1.97
C CYS A 77 -11.25 -25.78 0.51
N GLU A 78 -11.70 -24.72 -0.16
CA GLU A 78 -11.32 -24.47 -1.56
C GLU A 78 -10.22 -23.42 -1.73
N LYS A 79 -9.15 -23.81 -2.43
CA LYS A 79 -8.03 -22.91 -2.76
C LYS A 79 -8.53 -21.82 -3.73
N PRO A 80 -8.39 -20.52 -3.39
CA PRO A 80 -8.96 -19.42 -4.18
C PRO A 80 -8.45 -19.32 -5.63
N ALA A 81 -7.33 -19.96 -5.96
CA ALA A 81 -6.82 -20.04 -7.33
C ALA A 81 -7.79 -20.76 -8.29
N LYS A 82 -8.64 -21.66 -7.79
CA LYS A 82 -9.67 -22.33 -8.61
C LYS A 82 -10.80 -21.39 -9.06
N LEU A 83 -11.01 -20.27 -8.36
CA LEU A 83 -12.01 -19.24 -8.71
C LEU A 83 -11.53 -18.29 -9.81
N ILE A 84 -10.24 -18.34 -10.19
CA ILE A 84 -9.63 -17.50 -11.23
C ILE A 84 -9.82 -18.13 -12.62
N HIS A 85 -10.14 -19.42 -12.71
CA HIS A 85 -10.43 -20.10 -13.95
C HIS A 85 -11.94 -20.27 -14.16
N LYS A 86 -12.60 -19.24 -14.71
CA LYS A 86 -13.81 -19.40 -15.51
C LYS A 86 -14.02 -18.21 -16.44
#